data_AF-A0A7V9FN65-F1
#
_entry.id   AF-A0A7V9FN65-F1
#
_cell.length_a   1.000
_cell.length_b   1.000
_cell.length_c   1.000
_cell.angle_alpha   90.00
_cell.angle_beta   90.00
_cell.angle_gamma   90.00
#
_symmetry.space_group_name_H-M   'P 1'
#
loop_
_entity.id
_entity.type
_entity.pdbx_description
1 polymer ?
#
loop_
_entity_poly.entity_id
_entity_poly.type
_entity_poly.pdbx_seq_one_letter_code
_entity_poly.pdbx_strand_id
1 'polypeptide(L)'
;MRRLIGVTAALAFVLLVIAGAGGAAGSDALWTVAGNGISGNTGDGGQATEAQIDRPRSIFTTSDGGYVWAQPWSSRVRKVGPDGVISTIAGTGTGGFSGDGGPATAAQLNFVH
;
A
#
# COMPACT_ATOMS: atom_id res chain seq x y z
N MET A 1 64.21 29.20 7.65
CA MET A 1 63.87 28.62 6.33
C MET A 1 63.09 27.33 6.54
N ARG A 2 61.77 27.30 6.28
CA ARG A 2 60.98 26.11 5.87
C ARG A 2 59.48 26.46 5.72
N ARG A 3 59.14 26.78 4.47
CA ARG A 3 57.94 26.48 3.66
C ARG A 3 56.53 26.92 4.11
N LEU A 4 55.86 27.50 3.10
CA LEU A 4 54.50 28.02 3.01
C LEU A 4 53.54 26.92 2.45
N ILE A 5 52.24 27.03 2.82
CA ILE A 5 51.00 26.62 2.10
C ILE A 5 50.43 25.19 2.30
N GLY A 6 49.10 25.14 2.56
CA GLY A 6 48.23 23.96 2.42
C GLY A 6 46.93 24.05 3.27
N VAL A 7 45.98 24.93 2.92
CA VAL A 7 44.63 24.59 2.39
C VAL A 7 43.71 23.83 3.36
N THR A 8 42.64 24.53 3.74
CA THR A 8 41.35 24.11 4.31
C THR A 8 40.94 22.65 4.13
N ALA A 9 40.57 21.98 5.23
CA ALA A 9 39.69 20.82 5.22
C ALA A 9 38.61 21.03 6.29
N ALA A 10 37.49 21.66 5.89
CA ALA A 10 36.27 21.62 6.66
C ALA A 10 35.67 20.21 6.51
N LEU A 11 35.53 19.47 7.61
CA LEU A 11 34.79 18.22 7.64
C LEU A 11 33.32 18.51 7.31
N ALA A 12 32.90 18.21 6.08
CA ALA A 12 31.50 18.18 5.71
C ALA A 12 30.85 16.95 6.37
N PHE A 13 30.13 17.19 7.47
CA PHE A 13 29.26 16.20 8.09
C PHE A 13 28.05 16.01 7.17
N VAL A 14 27.97 14.86 6.50
CA VAL A 14 26.81 14.52 5.66
C VAL A 14 25.62 14.28 6.60
N LEU A 15 24.73 15.26 6.69
CA LEU A 15 23.45 15.15 7.37
C LEU A 15 22.48 14.47 6.41
N LEU A 16 22.13 13.21 6.69
CA LEU A 16 21.00 12.55 6.06
C LEU A 16 19.73 13.29 6.49
N VAL A 17 19.14 14.06 5.57
CA VAL A 17 17.81 14.63 5.75
C VAL A 17 16.81 13.47 5.66
N ILE A 18 16.50 12.86 6.79
CA ILE A 18 15.20 12.23 6.98
C ILE A 18 14.20 13.37 6.88
N ALA A 19 13.44 13.40 5.79
CA ALA A 19 12.34 14.35 5.63
C ALA A 19 11.40 14.19 6.84
N GLY A 20 11.44 15.18 7.72
CA GLY A 20 10.44 15.33 8.76
C GLY A 20 9.13 15.76 8.13
N ALA A 21 8.05 15.25 8.67
CA ALA A 21 6.86 16.06 8.90
C ALA A 21 6.52 15.91 10.39
N GLY A 22 7.07 16.80 11.20
CA GLY A 22 6.48 17.13 12.49
C GLY A 22 5.24 17.99 12.26
N GLY A 23 4.21 17.79 13.07
CA GLY A 23 3.02 18.65 13.06
C GLY A 23 1.84 18.04 13.80
N ALA A 24 1.88 18.05 15.13
CA ALA A 24 0.66 17.90 15.92
C ALA A 24 -0.06 19.25 15.97
N ALA A 25 -1.07 19.43 15.11
CA ALA A 25 -2.26 20.25 15.32
C ALA A 25 -3.29 19.92 14.23
N GLY A 26 -4.35 19.19 14.63
CA GLY A 26 -5.63 19.00 13.92
C GLY A 26 -5.54 18.51 12.48
N SER A 27 -5.71 17.21 12.21
CA SER A 27 -5.66 16.76 10.83
C SER A 27 -7.03 16.31 10.31
N ASP A 28 -7.79 17.28 9.79
CA ASP A 28 -8.70 17.06 8.66
C ASP A 28 -7.91 16.78 7.35
N ALA A 29 -6.66 16.33 7.45
CA ALA A 29 -5.81 16.02 6.32
C ALA A 29 -6.12 14.61 5.83
N LEU A 30 -6.41 14.49 4.54
CA LEU A 30 -6.59 13.21 3.87
C LEU A 30 -5.23 12.66 3.43
N TRP A 31 -5.01 11.37 3.68
CA TRP A 31 -3.82 10.64 3.25
C TRP A 31 -4.21 9.38 2.50
N THR A 32 -3.44 9.03 1.48
CA THR A 32 -3.64 7.81 0.69
C THR A 32 -3.19 6.60 1.49
N VAL A 33 -4.11 5.67 1.73
CA VAL A 33 -3.83 4.43 2.48
C VAL A 33 -3.47 3.27 1.55
N ALA A 34 -3.95 3.33 0.30
CA ALA A 34 -3.75 2.33 -0.73
C ALA A 34 -4.04 2.95 -2.10
N GLY A 35 -3.35 2.48 -3.13
CA GLY A 35 -3.55 2.89 -4.52
C GLY A 35 -2.55 3.93 -5.00
N ASN A 36 -2.05 3.74 -6.22
CA ASN A 36 -1.11 4.64 -6.90
C ASN A 36 -1.76 5.50 -8.01
N GLY A 37 -3.09 5.48 -8.10
CA GLY A 37 -3.85 6.23 -9.13
C GLY A 37 -3.97 5.54 -10.49
N ILE A 38 -3.37 4.36 -10.68
CA ILE A 38 -3.52 3.55 -11.90
C ILE A 38 -4.49 2.39 -11.64
N SER A 39 -5.50 2.24 -12.50
CA SER A 39 -6.41 1.10 -12.45
C SER A 39 -5.67 -0.20 -12.79
N GLY A 40 -5.87 -1.24 -11.97
CA GLY A 40 -5.25 -2.54 -12.13
C GLY A 40 -5.37 -3.39 -10.86
N ASN A 41 -4.64 -4.51 -10.82
CA ASN A 41 -4.70 -5.49 -9.72
C ASN A 41 -3.31 -5.98 -9.28
N THR A 42 -2.28 -5.16 -9.49
CA THR A 42 -0.90 -5.50 -9.13
C THR A 42 -0.55 -5.02 -7.72
N GLY A 43 0.67 -5.34 -7.26
CA GLY A 43 1.22 -4.86 -5.99
C GLY A 43 1.02 -5.79 -4.79
N ASP A 44 0.40 -6.97 -4.95
CA ASP A 44 0.32 -7.95 -3.87
C ASP A 44 1.71 -8.30 -3.31
N GLY A 45 1.84 -8.30 -1.98
CA GLY A 45 3.10 -8.47 -1.25
C GLY A 45 3.92 -7.19 -1.06
N GLY A 46 3.52 -6.07 -1.68
CA GLY A 46 4.16 -4.77 -1.53
C GLY A 46 3.38 -3.79 -0.64
N GLN A 47 3.91 -2.56 -0.53
CA GLN A 47 3.24 -1.45 0.15
C GLN A 47 1.96 -1.05 -0.60
N ALA A 48 0.86 -0.89 0.13
CA ALA A 48 -0.45 -0.63 -0.43
C ALA A 48 -0.52 0.66 -1.27
N THR A 49 0.26 1.68 -0.92
CA THR A 49 0.34 2.97 -1.64
C THR A 49 0.89 2.82 -3.05
N GLU A 50 1.63 1.74 -3.34
CA GLU A 50 2.20 1.47 -4.65
C GLU A 50 1.32 0.56 -5.51
N ALA A 51 0.24 0.01 -4.94
CA ALA A 51 -0.59 -0.96 -5.62
C ALA A 51 -1.50 -0.31 -6.67
N GLN A 52 -1.76 -1.07 -7.74
CA GLN A 52 -2.85 -0.74 -8.65
C GLN A 52 -4.16 -1.31 -8.08
N ILE A 53 -5.20 -0.48 -8.07
CA ILE A 53 -6.51 -0.81 -7.51
C ILE A 53 -7.56 -0.40 -8.53
N ASP A 54 -8.39 -1.35 -8.94
CA ASP A 54 -9.46 -1.11 -9.90
C ASP A 54 -10.82 -1.07 -9.22
N ARG A 55 -11.43 0.12 -9.22
CA ARG A 55 -12.81 0.38 -8.77
C ARG A 55 -13.13 -0.29 -7.42
N PRO A 56 -12.40 0.04 -6.34
CA PRO A 56 -12.68 -0.52 -5.02
C PRO A 56 -14.10 -0.12 -4.60
N ARG A 57 -14.81 -1.05 -3.96
CA ARG A 57 -16.15 -0.86 -3.41
C ARG A 57 -16.21 -1.45 -2.02
N SER A 58 -16.85 -0.70 -1.12
CA SER A 58 -17.02 -1.00 0.31
C SER A 58 -15.68 -1.23 1.02
N ILE A 59 -15.60 -0.86 2.28
CA ILE A 59 -14.39 -1.06 3.06
C ILE A 59 -14.78 -1.41 4.49
N PHE A 60 -14.09 -2.39 5.05
CA PHE A 60 -14.25 -2.81 6.42
C PHE A 60 -12.90 -2.80 7.11
N THR A 61 -12.87 -2.30 8.34
CA THR A 61 -11.68 -2.38 9.18
C THR A 61 -11.51 -3.81 9.72
N THR A 62 -10.26 -4.21 9.91
CA THR A 62 -9.94 -5.49 10.55
C THR A 62 -9.46 -5.25 11.98
N SER A 63 -9.66 -6.22 12.86
CA SER A 63 -9.32 -6.09 14.29
C SER A 63 -7.83 -5.93 14.57
N ASP A 64 -6.98 -6.36 13.64
CA ASP A 64 -5.53 -6.18 13.65
C ASP A 64 -5.09 -4.78 13.18
N GLY A 65 -6.02 -3.87 12.86
CA GLY A 65 -5.70 -2.49 12.44
C GLY A 65 -5.49 -2.30 10.94
N GLY A 66 -5.95 -3.25 10.13
CA GLY A 66 -5.93 -3.18 8.67
C GLY A 66 -7.30 -2.88 8.07
N TYR A 67 -7.41 -3.11 6.76
CA TYR A 67 -8.64 -2.87 5.99
C TYR A 67 -8.84 -3.96 4.94
N VAL A 68 -10.09 -4.27 4.62
CA VAL A 68 -10.50 -5.17 3.55
C VAL A 68 -11.52 -4.45 2.66
N TRP A 69 -11.42 -4.63 1.35
CA TRP A 69 -12.38 -4.10 0.39
C TRP A 69 -12.67 -5.08 -0.74
N ALA A 70 -13.84 -4.90 -1.36
CA ALA A 70 -14.24 -5.63 -2.55
C ALA A 70 -13.81 -4.87 -3.82
N GLN A 71 -13.46 -5.59 -4.89
CA GLN A 71 -13.19 -5.02 -6.21
C GLN A 71 -14.08 -5.70 -7.25
N PRO A 72 -15.34 -5.25 -7.42
CA PRO A 72 -16.36 -5.95 -8.20
C PRO A 72 -15.95 -6.21 -9.65
N TRP A 73 -15.24 -5.27 -10.28
CA TRP A 73 -14.77 -5.40 -11.66
C TRP A 73 -13.54 -6.28 -11.82
N SER A 74 -12.86 -6.53 -10.71
CA SER A 74 -11.68 -7.38 -10.65
C SER A 74 -11.96 -8.74 -10.02
N SER A 75 -13.22 -9.04 -9.65
CA SER A 75 -13.64 -10.32 -9.08
C SER A 75 -12.74 -10.77 -7.91
N ARG A 76 -12.36 -9.81 -7.05
CA ARG A 76 -11.38 -9.98 -5.97
C ARG A 76 -11.80 -9.26 -4.70
N VAL A 77 -11.34 -9.76 -3.57
CA VAL A 77 -11.34 -9.10 -2.26
C VAL A 77 -9.88 -8.91 -1.85
N ARG A 78 -9.50 -7.68 -1.51
CA ARG A 78 -8.12 -7.31 -1.12
C ARG A 78 -8.08 -6.92 0.35
N LYS A 79 -6.95 -7.20 1.02
CA LYS A 79 -6.65 -6.79 2.40
C LYS A 79 -5.37 -5.95 2.42
N VAL A 80 -5.34 -4.92 3.26
CA VAL A 80 -4.12 -4.25 3.74
C VAL A 80 -3.92 -4.60 5.20
N GLY A 81 -2.74 -5.13 5.53
CA GLY A 81 -2.33 -5.41 6.91
C GLY A 81 -1.94 -4.15 7.68
N PRO A 82 -1.77 -4.24 9.01
CA PRO A 82 -1.30 -3.11 9.82
C PRO A 82 0.12 -2.65 9.48
N ASP A 83 0.89 -3.48 8.78
CA ASP A 83 2.21 -3.18 8.20
C ASP A 83 2.15 -2.44 6.86
N GLY A 84 0.94 -2.13 6.37
CA GLY A 84 0.72 -1.48 5.08
C GLY A 84 0.84 -2.43 3.89
N VAL A 85 0.99 -3.73 4.09
CA VAL A 85 1.16 -4.69 2.98
C VAL A 85 -0.18 -5.12 2.42
N ILE A 86 -0.32 -5.04 1.10
CA ILE A 86 -1.54 -5.44 0.38
C ILE A 86 -1.49 -6.90 -0.09
N SER A 87 -2.64 -7.58 -0.06
CA SER A 87 -2.80 -8.95 -0.55
C SER A 87 -4.20 -9.20 -1.12
N THR A 88 -4.33 -10.10 -2.10
CA THR A 88 -5.61 -10.69 -2.50
C THR A 88 -5.97 -11.83 -1.55
N ILE A 89 -7.10 -11.72 -0.84
CA ILE A 89 -7.55 -12.73 0.13
C ILE A 89 -8.67 -13.62 -0.39
N ALA A 90 -9.38 -13.20 -1.44
CA ALA A 90 -10.37 -14.01 -2.12
C ALA A 90 -10.51 -13.62 -3.59
N GLY A 91 -10.92 -14.56 -4.43
CA GLY A 91 -11.18 -14.34 -5.85
C GLY A 91 -9.97 -14.61 -6.75
N THR A 92 -10.22 -15.24 -7.88
CA THR A 92 -9.19 -15.53 -8.90
C THR A 92 -8.91 -14.36 -9.84
N GLY A 93 -9.81 -13.38 -9.92
CA GLY A 93 -9.81 -12.37 -10.97
C GLY A 93 -10.75 -12.68 -12.13
N THR A 94 -11.32 -13.88 -12.18
CA THR A 94 -12.32 -14.28 -13.17
C THR A 94 -13.71 -14.27 -12.54
N GLY A 95 -14.64 -13.55 -13.19
CA GLY A 95 -16.03 -13.46 -12.77
C GLY A 95 -16.73 -14.82 -12.87
N GLY A 96 -17.45 -15.23 -11.83
CA GLY A 96 -18.19 -16.49 -11.82
C GLY A 96 -18.70 -16.89 -10.44
N PHE A 97 -19.08 -18.16 -10.31
CA PHE A 97 -19.49 -18.80 -9.06
C PHE A 97 -18.85 -20.20 -8.98
N SER A 98 -17.87 -20.35 -8.10
CA SER A 98 -17.22 -21.63 -7.81
C SER A 98 -16.37 -21.53 -6.53
N GLY A 99 -15.92 -22.67 -6.01
CA GLY A 99 -14.91 -22.71 -4.93
C GLY A 99 -15.48 -22.86 -3.51
N ASP A 100 -16.79 -23.02 -3.34
CA ASP A 100 -17.39 -23.31 -2.04
C ASP A 100 -16.77 -24.56 -1.39
N GLY A 101 -16.45 -24.45 -0.11
CA GLY A 101 -15.73 -25.48 0.65
C GLY A 101 -14.22 -25.57 0.38
N GLY A 102 -13.69 -24.75 -0.55
CA GLY A 102 -12.26 -24.68 -0.89
C GLY A 102 -11.56 -23.40 -0.42
N PRO A 103 -10.30 -23.18 -0.85
CA PRO A 103 -9.57 -21.95 -0.56
C PRO A 103 -10.24 -20.72 -1.21
N ALA A 104 -10.43 -19.65 -0.44
CA ALA A 104 -11.09 -18.43 -0.92
C ALA A 104 -10.38 -17.78 -2.12
N THR A 105 -9.05 -17.88 -2.20
CA THR A 105 -8.25 -17.37 -3.34
C THR A 105 -8.46 -18.15 -4.63
N ALA A 106 -9.05 -19.35 -4.56
CA ALA A 106 -9.42 -20.17 -5.71
C ALA A 106 -10.88 -19.99 -6.15
N ALA A 107 -11.70 -19.26 -5.37
CA ALA A 107 -13.10 -19.02 -5.70
C ALA A 107 -13.25 -18.06 -6.89
N GLN A 108 -14.21 -18.33 -7.77
CA GLN A 108 -14.70 -17.33 -8.72
C GLN A 108 -15.79 -16.53 -8.04
N LEU A 109 -15.65 -15.20 -8.09
CA LEU A 109 -16.57 -14.26 -7.46
C LEU A 109 -17.15 -13.37 -8.55
N ASN A 110 -18.42 -13.00 -8.45
CA ASN A 110 -19.04 -12.11 -9.43
C ASN A 110 -19.66 -10.90 -8.74
N PHE A 111 -19.27 -9.71 -9.18
CA PHE A 111 -19.82 -8.43 -8.74
C PHE A 111 -19.90 -8.29 -7.20
N VAL A 112 -18.81 -8.61 -6.52
CA VAL A 112 -18.71 -8.52 -5.04
C VAL A 112 -18.96 -7.10 -4.53
N HIS A 113 -19.61 -7.02 -3.37
CA HIS A 113 -20.04 -5.76 -2.74
C HIS A 113 -19.29 -5.48 -1.45
#